data_AF-A0A2A5T5V1-F1
#
_entry.id   AF-A0A2A5T5V1-F1
#
_cell.length_a   1.000
_cell.length_b   1.000
_cell.length_c   1.000
_cell.angle_alpha   90.00
_cell.angle_beta   90.00
_cell.angle_gamma   90.00
#
_symmetry.space_group_name_H-M   'P 1'
#
loop_
_entity.id
_entity.type
_entity.pdbx_description
1 polymer ?
#
loop_
_entity_poly.entity_id
_entity_poly.type
_entity_poly.pdbx_seq_one_letter_code
_entity_poly.pdbx_strand_id
1 'polypeptide(L)'
;MISLKGLELCDEQQMMTDHEFLLQQMELRKELEEIAESDEPNLLLFDFEKKTNSIHKELLSELADAFDDACYVAAATLVSKLKFLVKLKQEIERIEDRLLD
;
A
#
# COMPACT_ATOMS: atom_id res chain seq x y z
N MET A 1 -19.13 27.99 17.39
CA MET A 1 -18.00 27.08 17.64
C MET A 1 -18.52 25.67 17.49
N ILE A 2 -18.36 25.08 16.30
CA ILE A 2 -18.84 23.74 16.00
C ILE A 2 -17.68 23.07 15.28
N SER A 3 -17.26 21.91 15.80
CA SER A 3 -16.45 20.92 15.10
C SER A 3 -15.03 21.32 14.67
N LEU A 4 -14.11 21.43 15.63
CA LEU A 4 -12.66 21.33 15.37
C LEU A 4 -12.02 20.03 15.89
N LYS A 5 -12.71 19.30 16.78
CA LYS A 5 -12.17 18.07 17.39
C LYS A 5 -12.03 16.88 16.42
N GLY A 6 -12.87 16.78 15.39
CA GLY A 6 -12.80 15.68 14.42
C GLY A 6 -11.65 15.83 13.43
N LEU A 7 -11.26 17.06 13.11
CA LEU A 7 -10.16 17.34 12.18
C LEU A 7 -8.79 17.09 12.83
N GLU A 8 -8.64 17.47 14.11
CA GLU A 8 -7.38 17.30 14.86
C GLU A 8 -7.04 15.81 15.09
N LEU A 9 -8.04 14.96 15.35
CA LEU A 9 -7.84 13.51 15.51
C LEU A 9 -7.42 12.83 14.19
N CYS A 10 -8.02 13.22 13.06
CA CYS A 10 -7.61 12.69 11.74
C CYS A 10 -6.21 13.18 11.34
N ASP A 11 -5.71 14.30 11.87
CA ASP A 11 -4.36 14.83 11.58
C ASP A 11 -3.26 14.10 12.38
N GLU A 12 -3.45 13.85 13.68
CA GLU A 12 -2.48 13.08 14.49
C GLU A 12 -2.36 11.62 14.04
N GLN A 13 -3.49 10.96 13.73
CA GLN A 13 -3.46 9.60 13.19
C GLN A 13 -2.79 9.54 11.82
N GLN A 14 -2.91 10.59 11.00
CA GLN A 14 -2.29 10.64 9.67
C GLN A 14 -0.76 10.68 9.73
N MET A 15 -0.14 11.50 10.59
CA MET A 15 1.32 11.54 10.68
C MET A 15 1.93 10.20 11.09
N MET A 16 1.29 9.48 12.01
CA MET A 16 1.70 8.13 12.41
C MET A 16 1.55 7.13 11.24
N THR A 17 0.40 7.19 10.56
CA THR A 17 0.06 6.30 9.44
C THR A 17 0.99 6.47 8.23
N ASP A 18 1.48 7.69 7.97
CA ASP A 18 2.39 8.00 6.87
C ASP A 18 3.80 7.44 7.13
N HIS A 19 4.29 7.55 8.37
CA HIS A 19 5.60 7.01 8.75
C HIS A 19 5.67 5.49 8.67
N GLU A 20 4.65 4.79 9.19
CA GLU A 20 4.57 3.34 9.12
C GLU A 20 4.45 2.85 7.67
N PHE A 21 3.74 3.61 6.83
CA PHE A 21 3.61 3.28 5.42
C PHE A 21 4.92 3.42 4.65
N LEU A 22 5.68 4.50 4.85
CA LEU A 22 7.01 4.68 4.24
C LEU A 22 7.95 3.52 4.58
N LEU A 23 7.93 3.06 5.83
CA LEU A 23 8.74 1.92 6.25
C LEU A 23 8.30 0.63 5.54
N GLN A 24 6.98 0.39 5.49
CA GLN A 24 6.40 -0.74 4.76
C GLN A 24 6.74 -0.69 3.25
N GLN A 25 6.74 0.49 2.63
CA GLN A 25 7.12 0.65 1.23
C GLN A 25 8.56 0.22 0.96
N MET A 26 9.48 0.63 1.84
CA MET A 26 10.90 0.27 1.71
C MET A 26 11.09 -1.24 1.91
N GLU A 27 10.39 -1.84 2.87
CA GLU A 27 10.44 -3.27 3.13
C GLU A 27 9.88 -4.08 1.96
N LEU A 28 8.73 -3.70 1.41
CA LEU A 28 8.11 -4.33 0.24
C LEU A 28 9.02 -4.26 -0.99
N ARG A 29 9.68 -3.12 -1.23
CA ARG A 29 10.63 -3.01 -2.34
C ARG A 29 11.84 -3.92 -2.15
N LYS A 30 12.38 -3.97 -0.94
CA LYS A 30 13.50 -4.85 -0.63
C LYS A 30 13.12 -6.32 -0.79
N GLU A 31 11.95 -6.71 -0.29
CA GLU A 31 11.39 -8.07 -0.48
C GLU A 31 11.28 -8.39 -1.98
N LEU A 32 10.77 -7.46 -2.79
CA LEU A 32 10.67 -7.63 -4.25
C LEU A 32 12.05 -7.78 -4.94
N GLU A 33 13.06 -7.02 -4.53
CA GLU A 33 14.43 -7.15 -5.03
C GLU A 33 15.04 -8.52 -4.65
N GLU A 34 14.87 -8.95 -3.40
CA GLU A 34 15.35 -10.26 -2.93
C GLU A 34 14.64 -11.41 -3.66
N ILE A 35 13.35 -11.26 -3.97
CA ILE A 35 12.60 -12.22 -4.79
C ILE A 35 13.19 -12.31 -6.19
N ALA A 36 13.53 -11.19 -6.82
CA ALA A 36 14.11 -11.18 -8.17
C ALA A 36 15.51 -11.81 -8.24
N GLU A 37 16.28 -11.78 -7.15
CA GLU A 37 17.62 -12.39 -7.03
C GLU A 37 17.59 -13.84 -6.49
N SER A 38 16.42 -14.35 -6.09
CA SER A 38 16.25 -15.70 -5.54
C SER A 38 16.26 -16.79 -6.61
N ASP A 39 16.45 -18.05 -6.18
CA ASP A 39 16.50 -19.23 -7.05
C ASP A 39 15.12 -19.63 -7.62
N GLU A 40 14.04 -19.34 -6.87
CA GLU A 40 12.64 -19.63 -7.25
C GLU A 40 11.78 -18.34 -7.33
N PRO A 41 12.14 -17.37 -8.19
CA PRO A 41 11.54 -16.05 -8.20
C PRO A 41 10.05 -16.10 -8.58
N ASN A 42 9.65 -17.00 -9.49
CA ASN A 42 8.24 -17.18 -9.90
C ASN A 42 7.32 -17.53 -8.72
N LEU A 43 7.76 -18.42 -7.82
CA LEU A 43 6.92 -18.90 -6.73
C LEU A 43 6.79 -17.84 -5.64
N LEU A 44 7.90 -17.18 -5.30
CA LEU A 44 7.91 -16.10 -4.33
C LEU A 44 7.14 -14.86 -4.81
N LEU A 45 7.28 -14.53 -6.09
CA LEU A 45 6.61 -13.40 -6.71
C LEU A 45 5.09 -13.61 -6.76
N PHE A 46 4.63 -14.83 -7.02
CA PHE A 46 3.20 -15.18 -6.93
C PHE A 46 2.64 -15.00 -5.50
N ASP A 47 3.41 -15.37 -4.47
CA ASP A 47 3.00 -15.16 -3.07
C ASP A 47 2.96 -13.66 -2.71
N PHE A 48 3.96 -12.91 -3.18
CA PHE A 48 4.04 -11.47 -3.02
C PHE A 48 2.90 -10.73 -3.74
N GLU A 49 2.51 -11.17 -4.93
CA GLU A 49 1.36 -10.63 -5.66
C GLU A 49 0.05 -10.85 -4.88
N LYS A 50 -0.14 -12.05 -4.32
CA LYS A 50 -1.29 -12.34 -3.46
C LYS A 50 -1.33 -11.44 -2.22
N LYS A 51 -0.21 -11.29 -1.54
CA LYS A 51 -0.07 -10.38 -0.38
C LYS A 51 -0.44 -8.95 -0.77
N THR A 52 0.12 -8.45 -1.87
CA THR A 52 -0.17 -7.12 -2.45
C THR A 52 -1.65 -6.96 -2.79
N ASN A 53 -2.30 -7.99 -3.33
CA ASN A 53 -3.72 -7.97 -3.67
C ASN A 53 -4.60 -7.90 -2.42
N SER A 54 -4.26 -8.63 -1.35
CA SER A 54 -4.96 -8.56 -0.07
C SER A 54 -4.88 -7.17 0.54
N ILE A 55 -3.68 -6.58 0.60
CA ILE A 55 -3.47 -5.21 1.11
C ILE A 55 -4.29 -4.21 0.29
N HIS A 56 -4.31 -4.37 -1.05
CA HIS A 56 -5.11 -3.51 -1.92
C HIS A 56 -6.61 -3.56 -1.62
N LYS A 57 -7.14 -4.75 -1.30
CA LYS A 57 -8.55 -4.92 -0.90
C LYS A 57 -8.85 -4.31 0.46
N GLU A 58 -7.96 -4.49 1.44
CA GLU A 58 -8.10 -3.86 2.75
C GLU A 58 -8.12 -2.34 2.64
N LEU A 59 -7.17 -1.75 1.92
CA LEU A 59 -7.13 -0.30 1.72
C LEU A 59 -8.36 0.25 1.00
N LEU A 60 -8.94 -0.50 0.06
CA LEU A 60 -10.21 -0.12 -0.58
C LEU A 60 -11.38 -0.13 0.41
N SER A 61 -11.40 -1.11 1.32
CA SER A 61 -12.41 -1.20 2.38
C SER A 61 -12.26 -0.04 3.37
N GLU A 62 -11.02 0.23 3.83
CA GLU A 62 -10.72 1.37 4.70
C GLU A 62 -11.05 2.71 4.02
N LEU A 63 -10.81 2.81 2.71
CA LEU A 63 -11.14 4.02 1.95
C LEU A 63 -12.65 4.26 1.94
N ALA A 64 -13.44 3.21 1.72
CA ALA A 64 -14.90 3.30 1.75
C ALA A 64 -15.39 3.74 3.13
N ASP A 65 -14.83 3.19 4.20
CA ASP A 65 -15.14 3.55 5.58
C ASP A 65 -14.76 5.01 5.90
N ALA A 66 -13.57 5.45 5.48
CA ALA A 66 -13.10 6.83 5.64
C ALA A 66 -13.96 7.85 4.87
N PHE A 67 -14.54 7.45 3.73
CA PHE A 67 -15.51 8.27 3.00
C PHE A 67 -16.86 8.35 3.73
N ASP A 68 -17.31 7.24 4.34
CA ASP A 68 -18.56 7.21 5.11
C ASP A 68 -18.48 8.09 6.36
N ASP A 69 -17.34 8.05 7.06
CA ASP A 69 -17.05 8.88 8.25
C ASP A 69 -16.67 10.34 7.89
N ALA A 70 -16.67 10.70 6.59
CA ALA A 70 -16.27 12.00 6.06
C ALA A 70 -14.84 12.44 6.44
N CYS A 71 -13.94 11.51 6.78
CA CYS A 71 -12.51 11.80 6.95
C CYS A 71 -11.76 11.77 5.60
N TYR A 72 -11.97 12.82 4.82
CA TYR A 72 -11.31 13.03 3.51
C TYR A 72 -9.78 13.05 3.58
N VAL A 73 -9.23 13.44 4.73
CA VAL A 73 -7.78 13.46 5.01
C VAL A 73 -7.22 12.03 5.05
N ALA A 74 -7.88 11.13 5.78
CA ALA A 74 -7.55 9.70 5.78
C ALA A 74 -7.74 9.07 4.40
N ALA A 75 -8.84 9.40 3.71
CA ALA A 75 -9.09 8.92 2.34
C ALA A 75 -7.98 9.34 1.36
N ALA A 76 -7.48 10.58 1.42
CA ALA A 76 -6.39 11.05 0.57
C ALA A 76 -5.08 10.26 0.79
N THR A 77 -4.79 9.90 2.04
CA THR A 77 -3.66 9.04 2.40
C THR A 77 -3.85 7.63 1.82
N LEU A 78 -5.03 7.03 2.00
CA LEU A 78 -5.36 5.71 1.46
C LEU A 78 -5.27 5.66 -0.08
N VAL A 79 -5.72 6.71 -0.79
CA VAL A 79 -5.52 6.84 -2.25
C VAL A 79 -4.03 6.89 -2.62
N SER A 80 -3.20 7.56 -1.82
CA SER A 80 -1.76 7.62 -2.05
C SER A 80 -1.11 6.25 -1.84
N LYS A 81 -1.56 5.49 -0.84
CA LYS A 81 -1.15 4.09 -0.63
C LYS A 81 -1.55 3.19 -1.80
N LEU A 82 -2.78 3.32 -2.30
CA LEU A 82 -3.27 2.61 -3.48
C LEU A 82 -2.42 2.91 -4.71
N LYS A 83 -2.06 4.18 -4.96
CA LYS A 83 -1.17 4.55 -6.07
C LYS A 83 0.20 3.88 -5.97
N PHE A 84 0.75 3.73 -4.76
CA PHE A 84 1.99 2.99 -4.58
C PHE A 84 1.83 1.51 -4.90
N LEU A 85 0.77 0.86 -4.39
CA LEU A 85 0.52 -0.56 -4.71
C LEU A 85 0.38 -0.80 -6.21
N VAL A 86 -0.24 0.13 -6.95
CA VAL A 86 -0.30 0.05 -8.41
C VAL A 86 1.10 0.11 -9.02
N LYS A 87 1.98 0.99 -8.55
CA LYS A 87 3.38 1.03 -9.01
C LYS A 87 4.14 -0.25 -8.65
N LEU A 88 3.93 -0.76 -7.44
CA LEU A 88 4.54 -2.01 -6.99
C LEU A 88 4.09 -3.18 -7.88
N LYS A 89 2.79 -3.27 -8.21
CA LYS A 89 2.28 -4.26 -9.18
C LYS A 89 2.93 -4.15 -10.55
N GLN A 90 3.14 -2.93 -11.06
CA GLN A 90 3.86 -2.75 -12.32
C GLN A 90 5.32 -3.19 -12.24
N GLU A 91 5.98 -3.00 -11.09
CA GLU A 91 7.33 -3.53 -10.85
C GLU A 91 7.34 -5.06 -10.80
N ILE A 92 6.35 -5.69 -10.13
CA ILE A 92 6.12 -7.14 -10.12
C ILE A 92 5.96 -7.69 -11.55
N GLU A 93 5.03 -7.12 -12.33
CA GLU A 93 4.77 -7.54 -13.72
C GLU A 93 6.03 -7.44 -14.60
N ARG A 94 6.87 -6.40 -14.40
CA ARG A 94 8.14 -6.28 -15.12
C ARG A 94 9.16 -7.34 -14.74
N ILE A 95 9.18 -7.77 -13.48
CA ILE A 95 10.07 -8.83 -13.02
C ILE A 95 9.59 -10.16 -13.59
N GLU A 96 8.27 -10.42 -13.60
CA GLU A 96 7.70 -11.60 -14.26
C GLU A 96 8.04 -11.66 -15.74
N ASP A 97 7.86 -10.58 -16.48
CA ASP A 97 8.19 -10.50 -17.91
C ASP A 97 9.67 -10.83 -18.15
N ARG A 98 10.58 -10.32 -17.29
CA ARG A 98 12.02 -10.64 -17.35
C ARG A 98 12.37 -12.08 -16.96
N LEU A 99 11.52 -12.77 -16.21
CA LEU A 99 11.73 -14.16 -15.80
C LEU A 99 11.15 -15.16 -16.82
N LEU A 100 10.23 -14.70 -17.67
CA LEU A 100 9.58 -15.49 -18.72
C LEU A 100 10.35 -15.45 -20.06
N ASP A 101 11.23 -14.47 -20.27
CA ASP A 101 12.17 -14.35 -21.40
C ASP A 101 13.50 -15.10 -21.13
#